data_AF-A0A6J1VW83-F1
#
_entry.id   AF-A0A6J1VW83-F1
#
_cell.length_a   1.000
_cell.length_b   1.000
_cell.length_c   1.000
_cell.angle_alpha   90.00
_cell.angle_beta   90.00
_cell.angle_gamma   90.00
#
_symmetry.space_group_name_H-M   'P 1'
#
loop_
_entity.id
_entity.type
_entity.pdbx_description
1 polymer ?
#
loop_
_entity_poly.entity_id
_entity_poly.type
_entity_poly.pdbx_seq_one_letter_code
_entity_poly.pdbx_strand_id
1 'polypeptide(L)'
;LKKASKRMTCHKRYKIQKKVREHNKKLRKEDKKHKHRKPKKDPGVPNTAPFKEEILREAEHRKQQREELKQKQKLARQKELEKKRNQQANKKDPGDKKSTTKQKMKSNQQVQKNSKKSFCGELKKVIEASDVILEILDARDPLGCRCPQVEQLIAQSEGRKKILLVLNKIDLIPKENLENWLNYLNKDLPTIAFKSAMQIKDRTVVRTYFSCLL
;
A
#
# COMPACT_ATOMS: atom_id res chain seq x y z
N LEU A 1 -9.59 55.28 -25.99
CA LEU A 1 -9.73 54.67 -24.64
C LEU A 1 -8.38 54.11 -24.19
N LYS A 2 -7.79 54.61 -23.10
CA LYS A 2 -6.49 54.10 -22.61
C LYS A 2 -6.68 52.69 -22.02
N LYS A 3 -5.97 51.68 -22.56
CA LYS A 3 -6.02 50.29 -22.07
C LYS A 3 -5.20 50.16 -20.79
N ALA A 4 -5.79 49.61 -19.73
CA ALA A 4 -5.08 49.34 -18.49
C ALA A 4 -4.06 48.21 -18.65
N SER A 5 -2.89 48.37 -18.03
CA SER A 5 -1.85 47.34 -18.04
C SER A 5 -2.25 46.13 -17.17
N LYS A 6 -2.01 44.92 -17.70
CA LYS A 6 -2.17 43.65 -16.95
C LYS A 6 -1.00 43.38 -15.99
N ARG A 7 0.07 44.19 -16.06
CA ARG A 7 1.26 44.02 -15.21
C ARG A 7 0.93 44.40 -13.77
N MET A 8 1.29 43.54 -12.84
CA MET A 8 1.09 43.77 -11.41
C MET A 8 2.40 44.09 -10.72
N THR A 9 2.37 45.07 -9.81
CA THR A 9 3.51 45.33 -8.92
C THR A 9 3.72 44.16 -7.96
N CYS A 10 4.97 43.98 -7.54
CA CYS A 10 5.36 42.94 -6.58
C CYS A 10 4.55 43.03 -5.28
N HIS A 11 4.36 44.25 -4.77
CA HIS A 11 3.52 44.54 -3.60
C HIS A 11 2.07 44.02 -3.76
N LYS A 12 1.45 44.28 -4.92
CA LYS A 12 0.07 43.81 -5.20
C LYS A 12 -0.01 42.28 -5.25
N ARG A 13 0.98 41.61 -5.84
CA ARG A 13 1.07 40.14 -5.88
C ARG A 13 1.15 39.54 -4.47
N TYR A 14 2.05 40.05 -3.62
CA TYR A 14 2.19 39.56 -2.25
C TYR A 14 0.94 39.81 -1.41
N LYS A 15 0.28 40.97 -1.58
CA LYS A 15 -0.98 41.28 -0.89
C LYS A 15 -2.10 40.31 -1.28
N ILE A 16 -2.20 39.95 -2.56
CA ILE A 16 -3.19 38.97 -3.04
C ILE A 16 -2.89 37.58 -2.47
N GLN A 17 -1.63 37.13 -2.55
CA GLN A 17 -1.24 35.83 -1.99
C GLN A 17 -1.53 35.73 -0.49
N LYS A 18 -1.25 36.79 0.27
CA LYS A 18 -1.56 36.86 1.71
C LYS A 18 -3.08 36.73 1.95
N LYS A 19 -3.90 37.49 1.21
CA LYS A 19 -5.37 37.42 1.31
C LYS A 19 -5.92 36.03 0.96
N VAL A 20 -5.43 35.40 -0.11
CA VAL A 20 -5.83 34.04 -0.51
C VAL A 20 -5.47 33.03 0.59
N ARG A 21 -4.27 33.14 1.16
CA ARG A 21 -3.82 32.27 2.24
C ARG A 21 -4.69 32.43 3.49
N GLU A 22 -5.02 33.65 3.87
CA GLU A 22 -5.89 33.94 5.01
C GLU A 22 -7.33 33.42 4.79
N HIS A 23 -7.88 33.60 3.59
CA HIS A 23 -9.18 33.08 3.21
C HIS A 23 -9.23 31.54 3.29
N ASN A 24 -8.25 30.85 2.68
CA ASN A 24 -8.18 29.39 2.73
C ASN A 24 -7.97 28.87 4.17
N LYS A 25 -7.23 29.61 5.00
CA LYS A 25 -7.08 29.30 6.43
C LYS A 25 -8.41 29.43 7.17
N LYS A 26 -9.24 30.42 6.83
CA LYS A 26 -10.58 30.61 7.41
C LYS A 26 -11.53 29.48 6.99
N LEU A 27 -11.61 29.16 5.69
CA LEU A 27 -12.43 28.05 5.17
C LEU A 27 -12.08 26.72 5.87
N ARG A 28 -10.78 26.41 6.02
CA ARG A 28 -10.34 25.20 6.74
C ARG A 28 -10.77 25.18 8.21
N LYS A 29 -10.86 26.34 8.86
CA LYS A 29 -11.34 26.43 10.25
C LYS A 29 -12.85 26.23 10.32
N GLU A 30 -13.61 26.80 9.37
CA GLU A 30 -15.06 26.64 9.27
C GLU A 30 -15.45 25.20 8.93
N ASP A 31 -14.75 24.57 7.97
CA ASP A 31 -14.91 23.15 7.62
C ASP A 31 -14.67 22.21 8.82
N LYS A 32 -13.76 22.58 9.72
CA LYS A 32 -13.49 21.82 10.95
C LYS A 32 -14.55 22.02 12.03
N LYS A 33 -15.25 23.15 12.04
CA LYS A 33 -16.36 23.42 12.98
C LYS A 33 -17.61 22.62 12.59
N HIS A 34 -17.91 22.49 11.30
CA HIS A 34 -19.00 21.63 10.82
C HIS A 34 -18.55 20.17 10.64
N LYS A 35 -18.41 19.43 11.75
CA LYS A 35 -18.03 18.00 11.75
C LYS A 35 -19.09 17.04 11.18
N HIS A 36 -20.34 17.49 11.02
CA HIS A 36 -21.40 16.67 10.45
C HIS A 36 -21.47 16.85 8.93
N ARG A 37 -20.50 16.25 8.22
CA ARG A 37 -20.67 16.05 6.78
C ARG A 37 -21.77 15.01 6.59
N LYS A 38 -22.96 15.44 6.18
CA LYS A 38 -24.01 14.52 5.74
C LYS A 38 -23.41 13.60 4.68
N PRO A 39 -23.65 12.27 4.74
CA PRO A 39 -23.16 11.37 3.72
C PRO A 39 -23.64 11.89 2.35
N LYS A 40 -22.74 11.93 1.37
CA LYS A 40 -23.10 12.29 0.01
C LYS A 40 -24.17 11.30 -0.44
N LYS A 41 -25.36 11.81 -0.77
CA LYS A 41 -26.43 10.99 -1.31
C LYS A 41 -26.01 10.55 -2.71
N ASP A 42 -26.09 9.27 -2.97
CA ASP A 42 -25.85 8.73 -4.31
C ASP A 42 -26.94 9.29 -5.24
N PRO A 43 -26.59 9.95 -6.36
CA PRO A 43 -27.58 10.43 -7.32
C PRO A 43 -28.47 9.30 -7.90
N GLY A 44 -28.12 8.03 -7.69
CA GLY A 44 -28.95 6.89 -8.04
C GLY A 44 -29.05 6.68 -9.55
N VAL A 45 -29.61 5.54 -9.95
CA VAL A 45 -29.83 5.25 -11.37
C VAL A 45 -31.04 6.05 -11.87
N PRO A 46 -30.87 6.90 -12.91
CA PRO A 46 -31.97 7.68 -13.49
C PRO A 46 -33.13 6.79 -13.96
N ASN A 47 -34.36 7.31 -13.88
CA ASN A 47 -35.57 6.54 -14.20
C ASN A 47 -35.75 6.17 -15.69
N THR A 48 -34.88 6.69 -16.56
CA THR A 48 -34.91 6.47 -18.00
C THR A 48 -34.09 5.25 -18.45
N ALA A 49 -33.40 4.58 -17.53
CA ALA A 49 -32.57 3.43 -17.89
C ALA A 49 -33.43 2.17 -18.16
N PRO A 50 -33.31 1.53 -19.33
CA PRO A 50 -34.17 0.40 -19.74
C PRO A 50 -34.04 -0.85 -18.86
N PHE A 51 -32.94 -1.01 -18.11
CA PHE A 51 -32.70 -2.14 -17.21
C PHE A 51 -32.63 -1.72 -15.72
N LYS A 52 -33.28 -0.61 -15.36
CA LYS A 52 -33.25 -0.07 -14.00
C LYS A 52 -33.74 -1.08 -12.94
N GLU A 53 -34.82 -1.80 -13.23
CA GLU A 53 -35.40 -2.79 -12.30
C GLU A 53 -34.47 -3.98 -12.07
N GLU A 54 -33.81 -4.44 -13.12
CA GLU A 54 -32.85 -5.54 -13.05
C GLU A 54 -31.60 -5.15 -12.25
N ILE A 55 -31.06 -3.95 -12.50
CA ILE A 55 -29.93 -3.39 -11.74
C ILE A 55 -30.28 -3.23 -10.25
N LEU A 56 -31.48 -2.77 -9.93
CA LEU A 56 -31.94 -2.63 -8.55
C LEU A 56 -32.08 -3.98 -7.86
N ARG A 57 -32.65 -4.99 -8.54
CA ARG A 57 -32.80 -6.35 -8.02
C ARG A 57 -31.45 -7.02 -7.77
N GLU A 58 -30.49 -6.87 -8.68
CA GLU A 58 -29.13 -7.37 -8.49
C GLU A 58 -28.45 -6.69 -7.29
N ALA A 59 -28.62 -5.37 -7.15
CA ALA A 59 -28.07 -4.62 -6.02
C ALA A 59 -28.65 -5.09 -4.67
N GLU A 60 -29.97 -5.37 -4.62
CA GLU A 60 -30.63 -5.93 -3.43
C GLU A 60 -30.10 -7.32 -3.08
N HIS A 61 -30.01 -8.21 -4.06
CA HIS A 61 -29.46 -9.55 -3.86
C HIS A 61 -28.01 -9.50 -3.35
N ARG A 62 -27.18 -8.62 -3.93
CA ARG A 62 -25.80 -8.40 -3.49
C ARG A 62 -25.70 -7.81 -2.08
N LYS A 63 -26.69 -7.04 -1.64
CA LYS A 63 -26.78 -6.53 -0.27
C LYS A 63 -27.17 -7.66 0.70
N GLN A 64 -28.15 -8.48 0.35
CA GLN A 64 -28.59 -9.63 1.16
C GLN A 64 -27.44 -10.62 1.38
N GLN A 65 -26.74 -11.02 0.32
CA GLN A 65 -25.58 -11.92 0.41
C GLN A 65 -24.49 -11.37 1.35
N ARG A 66 -24.23 -10.05 1.30
CA ARG A 66 -23.24 -9.40 2.16
C ARG A 66 -23.66 -9.39 3.63
N GLU A 67 -24.94 -9.14 3.90
CA GLU A 67 -25.49 -9.16 5.25
C GLU A 67 -25.47 -10.57 5.84
N GLU A 68 -25.85 -11.58 5.07
CA GLU A 68 -25.80 -12.98 5.46
C GLU A 68 -24.36 -13.42 5.76
N LEU A 69 -23.40 -13.09 4.90
CA LEU A 69 -21.98 -13.39 5.11
C LEU A 69 -21.43 -12.71 6.37
N LYS A 70 -21.85 -11.47 6.65
CA LYS A 70 -21.50 -10.76 7.89
C LYS A 70 -22.11 -11.41 9.12
N GLN A 71 -23.36 -11.89 9.05
CA GLN A 71 -24.00 -12.63 10.14
C GLN A 71 -23.30 -13.97 10.39
N LYS A 72 -23.00 -14.73 9.33
CA LYS A 72 -22.22 -15.99 9.41
C LYS A 72 -20.86 -15.77 10.06
N GLN A 73 -20.13 -14.71 9.68
CA GLN A 73 -18.86 -14.35 10.30
C GLN A 73 -18.99 -14.00 11.79
N LYS A 74 -20.04 -13.26 12.19
CA LYS A 74 -20.29 -12.95 13.61
C LYS A 74 -20.56 -14.21 14.43
N LEU A 75 -21.41 -15.10 13.91
CA LEU A 75 -21.73 -16.39 14.55
C LEU A 75 -20.49 -17.28 14.66
N ALA A 76 -19.66 -17.35 13.61
CA ALA A 76 -18.40 -18.11 13.64
C ALA A 76 -17.45 -17.59 14.72
N ARG A 77 -17.30 -16.25 14.84
CA ARG A 77 -16.49 -15.63 15.90
C ARG A 77 -17.03 -15.94 17.30
N GLN A 78 -18.35 -15.91 17.50
CA GLN A 78 -18.96 -16.26 18.79
C GLN A 78 -18.70 -17.73 19.14
N LYS A 79 -18.90 -18.66 18.21
CA LYS A 79 -18.60 -20.08 18.40
C LYS A 79 -17.12 -20.34 18.70
N GLU A 80 -16.21 -19.63 18.06
CA GLU A 80 -14.77 -19.74 18.32
C GLU A 80 -14.42 -19.28 19.75
N LEU A 81 -15.00 -18.16 20.19
CA LEU A 81 -14.82 -17.66 21.56
C LEU A 81 -15.39 -18.63 22.60
N GLU A 82 -16.55 -19.24 22.33
CA GLU A 82 -17.18 -20.23 23.19
C GLU A 82 -16.37 -21.54 23.26
N LYS A 83 -15.84 -22.02 22.14
CA LYS A 83 -14.89 -23.14 22.10
C LYS A 83 -13.64 -22.86 22.93
N LYS A 84 -13.06 -21.65 22.81
CA LYS A 84 -11.92 -21.22 23.63
C LYS A 84 -12.27 -21.16 25.13
N ARG A 85 -13.47 -20.73 25.48
CA ARG A 85 -13.97 -20.70 26.87
C ARG A 85 -14.16 -22.11 27.44
N ASN A 86 -14.75 -23.03 26.67
CA ASN A 86 -14.92 -24.44 27.09
C ASN A 86 -13.58 -25.17 27.21
N GLN A 87 -12.61 -24.90 26.32
CA GLN A 87 -11.25 -25.45 26.42
C GLN A 87 -10.49 -24.94 27.65
N GLN A 88 -10.75 -23.71 28.09
CA GLN A 88 -10.19 -23.15 29.33
C GLN A 88 -10.89 -23.67 30.59
N ALA A 89 -12.18 -24.00 30.51
CA ALA A 89 -12.93 -24.62 31.61
C ALA A 89 -12.49 -26.08 31.87
N ASN A 90 -12.13 -26.82 30.82
CA ASN A 90 -11.63 -28.20 30.91
C ASN A 90 -10.16 -28.33 31.37
N LYS A 91 -9.47 -27.21 31.68
CA LYS A 91 -8.06 -27.16 32.09
C LYS A 91 -7.86 -26.58 33.51
N LYS A 92 -8.79 -26.81 34.44
CA LYS A 92 -8.63 -26.38 35.84
C LYS A 92 -8.79 -27.55 36.81
N ASP A 93 -7.65 -28.01 37.31
CA ASP A 93 -7.45 -28.45 38.71
C ASP A 93 -6.14 -27.77 39.21
N PRO A 94 -5.97 -27.49 40.53
CA PRO A 94 -5.30 -26.28 41.00
C PRO A 94 -3.84 -26.51 41.41
N GLY A 95 -2.99 -25.51 41.18
CA GLY A 95 -1.59 -25.59 41.58
C GLY A 95 -0.80 -24.29 41.38
N ASP A 96 -0.91 -23.43 42.38
CA ASP A 96 0.13 -22.53 42.91
C ASP A 96 0.50 -21.20 42.21
N LYS A 97 0.73 -20.21 43.09
CA LYS A 97 0.95 -18.79 42.86
C LYS A 97 2.41 -18.50 42.52
N LYS A 98 2.68 -17.68 41.49
CA LYS A 98 3.66 -16.58 41.65
C LYS A 98 3.50 -15.45 40.64
N SER A 99 3.74 -14.28 41.17
CA SER A 99 3.67 -12.92 40.66
C SER A 99 4.56 -12.63 39.45
N THR A 100 4.14 -11.71 38.58
CA THR A 100 4.87 -10.44 38.37
C THR A 100 4.12 -9.50 37.40
N THR A 101 3.79 -8.34 37.94
CA THR A 101 3.41 -7.12 37.25
C THR A 101 4.45 -6.74 36.18
N LYS A 102 4.05 -6.61 34.91
CA LYS A 102 4.72 -5.74 33.92
C LYS A 102 3.76 -5.31 32.79
N GLN A 103 3.20 -4.12 33.01
CA GLN A 103 2.96 -3.05 32.02
C GLN A 103 2.04 -3.30 30.81
N LYS A 104 0.75 -2.95 31.02
CA LYS A 104 -0.20 -2.55 29.98
C LYS A 104 0.14 -1.13 29.46
N MET A 105 0.78 -1.01 28.30
CA MET A 105 0.71 0.20 27.46
C MET A 105 1.00 -0.11 25.98
N LYS A 106 0.13 -0.85 25.26
CA LYS A 106 0.14 -0.89 23.77
C LYS A 106 -1.25 -1.17 23.18
N SER A 107 -2.30 -0.46 23.59
CA SER A 107 -3.65 -0.60 23.01
C SER A 107 -3.89 0.18 21.71
N ASN A 108 -2.98 1.07 21.30
CA ASN A 108 -3.17 1.91 20.10
C ASN A 108 -2.52 1.38 18.79
N GLN A 109 -1.91 0.19 18.82
CA GLN A 109 -1.23 -0.40 17.66
C GLN A 109 -1.98 -1.58 17.03
N GLN A 110 -3.15 -1.93 17.57
CA GLN A 110 -3.77 -3.23 17.30
C GLN A 110 -4.63 -3.24 16.03
N VAL A 111 -5.07 -2.07 15.54
CA VAL A 111 -5.94 -1.97 14.37
C VAL A 111 -5.17 -2.11 13.04
N GLN A 112 -3.88 -1.76 12.99
CA GLN A 112 -3.02 -1.94 11.79
C GLN A 112 -2.22 -3.26 11.76
N LYS A 113 -2.20 -4.04 12.86
CA LYS A 113 -1.39 -5.27 12.93
C LYS A 113 -2.06 -6.49 12.30
N ASN A 114 -3.38 -6.47 12.11
CA ASN A 114 -4.11 -7.62 11.57
C ASN A 114 -3.87 -7.82 10.07
N SER A 115 -3.72 -6.75 9.28
CA SER A 115 -3.38 -6.83 7.85
C SER A 115 -1.91 -7.10 7.58
N LYS A 116 -1.00 -6.64 8.45
CA LYS A 116 0.44 -6.91 8.32
C LYS A 116 0.78 -8.37 8.60
N LYS A 117 0.09 -9.01 9.54
CA LYS A 117 0.32 -10.43 9.86
C LYS A 117 -0.10 -11.38 8.74
N SER A 118 -1.18 -11.07 8.00
CA SER A 118 -1.59 -11.90 6.86
C SER A 118 -0.62 -11.78 5.68
N PHE A 119 -0.13 -10.57 5.39
CA PHE A 119 0.85 -10.34 4.32
C PHE A 119 2.16 -11.09 4.58
N CYS A 120 2.65 -11.10 5.82
CA CYS A 120 3.88 -11.83 6.15
C CYS A 120 3.74 -13.35 6.00
N GLY A 121 2.54 -13.91 6.18
CA GLY A 121 2.30 -15.35 5.95
C GLY A 121 2.29 -15.69 4.46
N GLU A 122 1.70 -14.85 3.63
CA GLU A 122 1.67 -15.01 2.17
C GLU A 122 3.05 -14.84 1.55
N LEU A 123 3.82 -13.82 1.97
CA LEU A 123 5.20 -13.62 1.52
C LEU A 123 6.08 -14.84 1.81
N LYS A 124 5.94 -15.45 2.98
CA LYS A 124 6.69 -16.68 3.31
C LYS A 124 6.37 -17.84 2.36
N LYS A 125 5.09 -18.03 2.01
CA LYS A 125 4.67 -19.05 1.05
C LYS A 125 5.22 -18.79 -0.36
N VAL A 126 5.17 -17.53 -0.80
CA VAL A 126 5.73 -17.13 -2.10
C VAL A 126 7.24 -17.34 -2.13
N ILE A 127 7.94 -16.93 -1.07
CA ILE A 127 9.37 -17.19 -0.92
C ILE A 127 9.62 -18.69 -0.96
N GLU A 128 8.87 -19.50 -0.22
CA GLU A 128 9.02 -20.96 -0.16
C GLU A 128 8.92 -21.63 -1.52
N ALA A 129 7.91 -21.25 -2.31
CA ALA A 129 7.60 -21.82 -3.63
C ALA A 129 8.45 -21.27 -4.79
N SER A 130 9.21 -20.19 -4.60
CA SER A 130 9.98 -19.55 -5.68
C SER A 130 11.44 -19.99 -5.69
N ASP A 131 11.99 -20.26 -6.88
CA ASP A 131 13.42 -20.50 -7.08
C ASP A 131 14.23 -19.20 -7.20
N VAL A 132 13.63 -18.18 -7.83
CA VAL A 132 14.22 -16.87 -8.09
C VAL A 132 13.28 -15.77 -7.64
N ILE A 133 13.80 -14.80 -6.89
CA ILE A 133 13.05 -13.67 -6.35
C ILE A 133 13.58 -12.38 -6.98
N LEU A 134 12.68 -11.58 -7.53
CA LEU A 134 12.97 -10.27 -8.11
C LEU A 134 12.58 -9.18 -7.11
N GLU A 135 13.56 -8.43 -6.62
CA GLU A 135 13.30 -7.27 -5.76
C GLU A 135 13.32 -5.99 -6.61
N ILE A 136 12.17 -5.36 -6.75
CA ILE A 136 12.01 -4.17 -7.60
C ILE A 136 12.28 -2.91 -6.78
N LEU A 137 13.27 -2.13 -7.21
CA LEU A 137 13.72 -0.88 -6.60
C LEU A 137 13.38 0.32 -7.50
N ASP A 138 13.05 1.48 -6.93
CA ASP A 138 12.89 2.74 -7.69
C ASP A 138 14.27 3.39 -7.87
N ALA A 139 14.67 3.68 -9.11
CA ALA A 139 16.01 4.17 -9.42
C ALA A 139 16.36 5.53 -8.78
N ARG A 140 15.36 6.30 -8.33
CA ARG A 140 15.59 7.58 -7.63
C ARG A 140 16.03 7.41 -6.18
N ASP A 141 15.59 6.35 -5.53
CA ASP A 141 15.91 6.02 -4.13
C ASP A 141 15.89 4.50 -3.92
N PRO A 142 16.92 3.78 -4.42
CA PRO A 142 16.96 2.33 -4.32
C PRO A 142 17.16 1.85 -2.88
N LEU A 143 17.88 2.61 -2.05
CA LEU A 143 18.12 2.26 -0.64
C LEU A 143 16.85 2.39 0.21
N GLY A 144 16.00 3.38 -0.07
CA GLY A 144 14.72 3.55 0.62
C GLY A 144 13.68 2.48 0.28
N CYS A 145 13.80 1.86 -0.90
CA CYS A 145 12.91 0.79 -1.36
C CYS A 145 13.41 -0.62 -1.02
N ARG A 146 14.67 -0.75 -0.59
CA ARG A 146 15.31 -2.04 -0.28
C ARG A 146 14.91 -2.56 1.09
N CYS A 147 14.78 -3.87 1.23
CA CYS A 147 14.39 -4.51 2.48
C CYS A 147 15.37 -5.61 2.95
N PRO A 148 16.47 -5.23 3.64
CA PRO A 148 17.49 -6.18 4.09
C PRO A 148 16.96 -7.31 4.99
N GLN A 149 15.87 -7.08 5.72
CA GLN A 149 15.27 -8.09 6.59
C GLN A 149 14.68 -9.26 5.79
N VAL A 150 14.15 -8.98 4.59
CA VAL A 150 13.60 -10.03 3.72
C VAL A 150 14.74 -10.74 3.00
N GLU A 151 15.76 -10.01 2.55
CA GLU A 151 16.98 -10.60 1.97
C GLU A 151 17.66 -11.57 2.96
N GLN A 152 17.82 -11.18 4.22
CA GLN A 152 18.36 -12.03 5.28
C GLN A 152 17.49 -13.27 5.53
N LEU A 153 16.16 -13.12 5.55
CA LEU A 153 15.26 -14.26 5.72
C LEU A 153 15.37 -15.26 4.56
N ILE A 154 15.51 -14.76 3.33
CA ILE A 154 15.71 -15.59 2.14
C ILE A 154 17.08 -16.27 2.21
N ALA A 155 18.13 -15.55 2.60
CA ALA A 155 19.48 -16.08 2.74
C ALA A 155 19.62 -17.15 3.85
N GLN A 156 18.85 -17.02 4.93
CA GLN A 156 18.77 -18.00 6.02
C GLN A 156 17.92 -19.23 5.68
N SER A 157 17.09 -19.15 4.63
CA SER A 157 16.27 -20.27 4.22
C SER A 157 17.16 -21.37 3.62
N GLU A 158 16.89 -22.64 3.95
CA GLU A 158 17.72 -23.81 3.59
C GLU A 158 17.81 -24.08 2.07
N GLY A 159 17.04 -23.36 1.24
CA GLY A 159 17.11 -23.43 -0.22
C GLY A 159 18.01 -22.35 -0.81
N ARG A 160 18.85 -22.72 -1.79
CA ARG A 160 19.66 -21.76 -2.58
C ARG A 160 18.77 -20.92 -3.50
N LYS A 161 18.01 -19.99 -2.93
CA LYS A 161 17.15 -19.05 -3.65
C LYS A 161 17.98 -17.88 -4.12
N LYS A 162 17.81 -17.53 -5.39
CA LYS A 162 18.55 -16.41 -5.99
C LYS A 162 17.73 -15.14 -5.88
N ILE A 163 18.35 -14.07 -5.41
CA ILE A 163 17.75 -12.73 -5.37
C ILE A 163 18.39 -11.89 -6.49
N LEU A 164 17.55 -11.23 -7.28
CA LEU A 164 17.97 -10.30 -8.34
C LEU A 164 17.31 -8.94 -8.09
N LEU A 165 18.13 -7.89 -8.04
CA LEU A 165 17.63 -6.53 -7.91
C LEU A 165 17.24 -5.99 -9.28
N VAL A 166 16.08 -5.34 -9.36
CA VAL A 166 15.59 -4.72 -10.60
C VAL A 166 15.36 -3.23 -10.35
N LEU A 167 16.22 -2.39 -10.89
CA LEU A 167 16.08 -0.94 -10.84
C LEU A 167 15.04 -0.49 -11.87
N ASN A 168 13.85 -0.13 -11.43
CA ASN A 168 12.76 0.37 -12.27
C ASN A 168 12.76 1.92 -12.31
N LYS A 169 12.09 2.48 -13.32
CA LYS A 169 11.96 3.92 -13.57
C LYS A 169 13.29 4.64 -13.82
N ILE A 170 14.21 3.96 -14.49
CA ILE A 170 15.54 4.49 -14.81
C ILE A 170 15.49 5.75 -15.69
N ASP A 171 14.36 5.99 -16.36
CA ASP A 171 14.08 7.19 -17.14
C ASP A 171 13.99 8.47 -16.30
N LEU A 172 13.79 8.34 -14.99
CA LEU A 172 13.66 9.48 -14.08
C LEU A 172 15.00 9.97 -13.52
N ILE A 173 16.10 9.29 -13.83
CA ILE A 173 17.44 9.65 -13.35
C ILE A 173 18.43 9.84 -14.53
N PRO A 174 19.45 10.71 -14.38
CA PRO A 174 20.53 10.79 -15.35
C PRO A 174 21.27 9.46 -15.50
N LYS A 175 21.85 9.21 -16.68
CA LYS A 175 22.60 7.98 -16.98
C LYS A 175 23.78 7.76 -16.03
N GLU A 176 24.51 8.83 -15.71
CA GLU A 176 25.64 8.78 -14.77
C GLU A 176 25.20 8.25 -13.38
N ASN A 177 24.07 8.73 -12.87
CA ASN A 177 23.52 8.26 -11.60
C ASN A 177 23.10 6.79 -11.68
N LEU A 178 22.56 6.35 -12.82
CA LEU A 178 22.17 4.96 -13.03
C LEU A 178 23.39 4.04 -13.00
N GLU A 179 24.48 4.40 -13.67
CA GLU A 179 25.74 3.64 -13.67
C GLU A 179 26.34 3.57 -12.26
N ASN A 180 26.33 4.68 -11.53
CA ASN A 180 26.76 4.70 -10.13
C ASN A 180 25.92 3.76 -9.25
N TRP A 181 24.60 3.74 -9.45
CA TRP A 181 23.73 2.82 -8.72
C TRP A 181 23.95 1.35 -9.08
N LEU A 182 24.14 1.04 -10.37
CA LEU A 182 24.46 -0.31 -10.82
C LEU A 182 25.79 -0.78 -10.22
N ASN A 183 26.83 0.05 -10.26
CA ASN A 183 28.15 -0.26 -9.68
C ASN A 183 28.10 -0.41 -8.16
N TYR A 184 27.23 0.34 -7.48
CA TYR A 184 27.04 0.22 -6.05
C TYR A 184 26.30 -1.07 -5.68
N LEU A 185 25.15 -1.34 -6.31
CA LEU A 185 24.28 -2.46 -5.95
C LEU A 185 24.83 -3.82 -6.42
N ASN A 186 25.54 -3.86 -7.55
CA ASN A 186 26.17 -5.10 -8.05
C ASN A 186 27.25 -5.67 -7.10
N LYS A 187 27.74 -4.87 -6.13
CA LYS A 187 28.65 -5.37 -5.08
C LYS A 187 27.95 -6.32 -4.11
N ASP A 188 26.66 -6.11 -3.88
CA ASP A 188 25.87 -6.88 -2.93
C ASP A 188 25.10 -7.99 -3.64
N LEU A 189 24.31 -7.64 -4.66
CA LEU A 189 23.41 -8.52 -5.37
C LEU A 189 23.38 -8.19 -6.86
N PRO A 190 23.22 -9.18 -7.74
CA PRO A 190 23.12 -8.93 -9.18
C PRO A 190 21.95 -7.98 -9.46
N THR A 191 22.22 -6.89 -10.18
CA THR A 191 21.27 -5.80 -10.41
C THR A 191 21.08 -5.54 -11.90
N ILE A 192 19.82 -5.43 -12.33
CA ILE A 192 19.45 -5.10 -13.71
C ILE A 192 18.69 -3.78 -13.74
N ALA A 193 19.07 -2.90 -14.67
CA ALA A 193 18.32 -1.70 -14.99
C ALA A 193 17.13 -2.03 -15.91
N PHE A 194 15.93 -1.61 -15.51
CA PHE A 194 14.70 -1.85 -16.24
C PHE A 194 13.96 -0.55 -16.55
N LYS A 195 13.62 -0.37 -17.82
CA LYS A 195 12.75 0.72 -18.28
C LYS A 195 11.39 0.14 -18.67
N SER A 196 10.37 0.49 -17.88
CA SER A 196 8.99 0.14 -18.17
C SER A 196 8.44 1.01 -19.31
N ALA A 197 8.72 0.67 -20.57
CA ALA A 197 8.08 1.30 -21.72
C ALA A 197 7.01 0.36 -22.29
N MET A 198 5.74 0.76 -22.24
CA MET A 198 4.68 0.20 -23.07
C MET A 198 4.87 0.70 -24.51
N GLN A 199 5.91 0.22 -25.16
CA GLN A 199 6.07 0.34 -26.59
C GLN A 199 6.25 -1.08 -27.07
N ILE A 200 5.12 -1.70 -27.47
CA ILE A 200 5.16 -2.84 -28.39
C ILE A 200 5.83 -2.28 -29.65
N LYS A 201 7.15 -2.37 -29.71
CA LYS A 201 7.89 -2.22 -30.95
C LYS A 201 8.14 -3.63 -31.45
N ASP A 202 7.76 -3.82 -32.70
CA ASP A 202 7.70 -5.08 -33.41
C ASP A 202 8.85 -6.04 -33.14
N ARG A 203 8.51 -7.32 -33.34
CA ARG A 203 9.26 -8.56 -33.09
C ARG A 203 10.60 -8.71 -33.85
N THR A 204 11.29 -7.64 -34.20
CA THR A 204 12.50 -7.66 -35.05
C THR A 204 13.58 -6.70 -34.58
N VAL A 205 14.05 -6.83 -33.34
CA VAL A 205 15.39 -6.37 -32.97
C VAL A 205 16.08 -7.44 -32.14
N VAL A 206 16.87 -8.25 -32.84
CA VAL A 206 17.91 -9.10 -32.28
C VAL A 206 18.96 -8.20 -31.62
N ARG A 207 19.33 -8.54 -30.37
CA ARG A 207 20.56 -8.22 -29.64
C ARG A 207 21.11 -6.77 -29.74
N THR A 208 21.22 -6.13 -28.57
CA THR A 208 22.52 -5.73 -27.97
C THR A 208 22.27 -4.90 -26.71
N TYR A 209 22.07 -5.54 -25.55
CA TYR A 209 22.47 -5.01 -24.23
C TYR A 209 22.70 -6.20 -23.29
N PHE A 210 23.50 -7.17 -23.75
CA PHE A 210 24.21 -8.11 -22.88
C PHE A 210 25.69 -7.84 -23.09
N SER A 211 26.16 -6.71 -22.56
CA SER A 211 27.57 -6.55 -22.23
C SER A 211 27.75 -7.16 -20.85
N CYS A 212 27.88 -8.49 -20.84
CA CYS A 212 28.42 -9.22 -19.71
C CYS A 212 29.89 -8.82 -19.60
N LEU A 213 30.20 -7.91 -18.69
CA LEU A 213 31.56 -7.76 -18.17
C LEU A 213 31.71 -8.86 -17.11
N LEU A 214 32.41 -9.92 -17.52
CA LEU A 214 33.18 -10.81 -16.65
C LEU A 214 34.25 -10.00 -15.92
#